data_AF-A0A254QAR0-F1
#
_entry.id   AF-A0A254QAR0-F1
#
_cell.length_a   1.000
_cell.length_b   1.000
_cell.length_c   1.000
_cell.angle_alpha   90.00
_cell.angle_beta   90.00
_cell.angle_gamma   90.00
#
_symmetry.space_group_name_H-M   'P 1'
#
loop_
_entity.id
_entity.type
_entity.pdbx_description
1 polymer ?
#
loop_
_entity_poly.entity_id
_entity_poly.type
_entity_poly.pdbx_seq_one_letter_code
_entity_poly.pdbx_strand_id
1 'polypeptide(L)' 'MKSLLVLTSLLISLSSYAQESADVVAACKKDCPKATNNEEAHKCAEKKGRLNKEFRKSQCWEVNEKYEAAQAKEKAETH' A
#
# COMPACT_ATOMS: atom_id res chain seq x y z
N MET A 1 40.16 -34.87 17.70
CA MET A 1 39.68 -35.05 16.30
C MET A 1 39.00 -33.76 15.89
N LYS A 2 39.36 -33.27 14.70
CA LYS A 2 38.87 -32.02 14.11
C LYS A 2 37.46 -32.26 13.57
N SER A 3 36.49 -31.46 13.99
CA SER A 3 35.27 -31.23 13.20
C SER A 3 35.12 -29.73 12.97
N LEU A 4 35.58 -29.32 11.79
CA LEU A 4 35.03 -28.18 11.05
C LEU A 4 33.57 -28.49 10.67
N LEU A 5 32.87 -27.44 10.23
CA LEU A 5 31.60 -27.36 9.51
C LEU A 5 30.48 -26.79 10.40
N VAL A 6 29.73 -25.76 10.02
CA VAL A 6 29.63 -24.98 8.79
C VAL A 6 28.94 -23.67 9.17
N LEU A 7 29.36 -22.59 8.51
CA LEU A 7 28.64 -21.33 8.36
C LEU A 7 27.13 -21.55 8.17
N THR A 8 26.33 -21.21 9.17
CA THR A 8 24.97 -20.74 8.94
C THR A 8 24.97 -19.23 9.08
N SER A 9 25.59 -18.59 8.08
CA SER A 9 25.23 -17.25 7.66
C SER A 9 23.74 -17.29 7.32
N LEU A 10 22.91 -17.02 8.33
CA LEU A 10 21.52 -16.70 8.16
C LEU A 10 21.53 -15.34 7.45
N LEU A 11 21.74 -15.39 6.14
CA LEU A 11 21.35 -14.34 5.21
C LEU A 11 19.86 -14.18 5.47
N ILE A 12 19.55 -13.21 6.33
CA ILE A 12 18.23 -12.63 6.44
C ILE A 12 17.96 -12.19 5.01
N SER A 13 17.22 -13.03 4.29
CA SER A 13 16.46 -12.61 3.14
C SER A 13 15.58 -11.48 3.66
N LEU A 14 16.11 -10.25 3.63
CA LEU A 14 15.27 -9.10 3.34
C LEU A 14 14.72 -9.45 1.97
N SER A 15 13.62 -10.22 1.97
CA SER A 15 12.61 -10.13 0.94
C SER A 15 12.43 -8.64 0.78
N SER A 16 13.05 -8.10 -0.26
CA SER A 16 12.77 -6.78 -0.78
C SER A 16 11.27 -6.79 -0.89
N TYR A 17 10.64 -6.18 0.11
CA TYR A 17 9.21 -6.06 0.26
C TYR A 17 8.89 -5.20 -0.95
N ALA A 18 8.60 -5.86 -2.08
CA ALA A 18 8.01 -5.24 -3.23
C ALA A 18 6.76 -4.62 -2.64
N GLN A 19 6.88 -3.34 -2.34
CA GLN A 19 5.86 -2.53 -1.71
C GLN A 19 4.66 -2.74 -2.62
N GLU A 20 3.71 -3.56 -2.17
CA GLU A 20 2.40 -3.70 -2.82
C GLU A 20 1.80 -2.30 -2.74
N SER A 21 2.16 -1.45 -3.70
CA SER A 21 1.56 -0.16 -3.89
C SER A 21 0.11 -0.48 -4.20
N ALA A 22 -0.74 -0.32 -3.18
CA ALA A 22 -2.16 -0.61 -3.30
C ALA A 22 -2.68 0.07 -4.57
N ASP A 23 -3.19 -0.71 -5.53
CA ASP A 23 -3.70 -0.21 -6.80
C ASP A 23 -5.08 0.45 -6.57
N VAL A 24 -5.02 1.69 -6.08
CA VAL A 24 -6.19 2.50 -5.76
C VAL A 24 -7.02 2.75 -7.01
N VAL A 25 -6.39 2.98 -8.17
CA VAL A 25 -7.13 3.26 -9.41
C VAL A 25 -7.97 2.08 -9.87
N ALA A 26 -7.46 0.85 -9.74
CA ALA A 26 -8.21 -0.36 -10.04
C ALA A 26 -9.38 -0.55 -9.05
N ALA A 27 -9.11 -0.48 -7.74
CA ALA A 27 -10.12 -0.69 -6.69
C ALA A 27 -11.21 0.38 -6.70
N CYS A 28 -10.86 1.61 -7.08
CA CYS A 28 -11.77 2.75 -7.10
C CYS A 28 -12.42 2.99 -8.45
N LYS A 29 -12.18 2.19 -9.50
CA LYS A 29 -12.67 2.51 -10.86
C LYS A 29 -14.18 2.73 -10.95
N LYS A 30 -14.97 1.96 -10.19
CA LYS A 30 -16.43 2.09 -10.13
C LYS A 30 -16.86 3.40 -9.47
N ASP A 31 -16.17 3.81 -8.42
CA ASP A 31 -16.48 5.00 -7.64
C ASP A 31 -15.88 6.28 -8.22
N CYS A 32 -14.72 6.15 -8.83
CA CYS A 32 -13.87 7.20 -9.37
C CYS A 32 -13.52 6.90 -10.83
N PRO A 33 -14.50 6.82 -11.75
CA PRO A 33 -14.29 6.36 -13.13
C PRO A 33 -13.35 7.25 -13.94
N LYS A 34 -13.26 8.53 -13.55
CA LYS A 34 -12.40 9.54 -14.17
C LYS A 34 -10.95 9.48 -13.72
N ALA A 35 -10.64 8.76 -12.63
CA ALA A 35 -9.27 8.60 -12.18
C ALA A 35 -8.51 7.72 -13.18
N THR A 36 -7.31 8.17 -13.53
CA THR A 36 -6.39 7.51 -14.46
C THR A 36 -5.14 6.98 -13.77
N ASN A 37 -4.88 7.42 -12.54
CA ASN A 37 -3.76 7.00 -11.70
C ASN A 37 -4.16 6.94 -10.21
N ASN A 38 -3.28 6.38 -9.38
CA ASN A 38 -3.52 6.19 -7.94
C ASN A 38 -3.73 7.51 -7.19
N GLU A 39 -3.03 8.58 -7.57
CA GLU A 39 -3.13 9.88 -6.90
C GLU A 39 -4.50 10.54 -7.17
N GLU A 40 -5.00 10.46 -8.41
CA GLU A 40 -6.34 10.92 -8.76
C GLU A 40 -7.43 10.09 -8.09
N ALA A 41 -7.23 8.77 -8.00
CA ALA A 41 -8.15 7.86 -7.33
C ALA A 41 -8.22 8.13 -5.83
N HIS A 42 -7.07 8.34 -5.18
CA HIS A 42 -6.95 8.74 -3.78
C HIS A 42 -7.69 10.06 -3.49
N LYS A 43 -7.40 11.13 -4.23
CA LYS A 43 -8.10 12.44 -4.08
C LYS A 43 -9.63 12.30 -4.24
N CYS A 44 -10.06 11.45 -5.16
CA CYS A 44 -11.47 11.17 -5.35
C CYS A 44 -12.08 10.40 -4.17
N ALA A 45 -11.41 9.35 -3.69
CA ALA A 45 -11.81 8.56 -2.54
C ALA A 45 -11.91 9.43 -1.29
N GLU A 46 -10.91 10.24 -0.98
CA GLU A 46 -10.92 11.21 0.13
C GLU A 46 -12.13 12.13 0.09
N LYS A 47 -12.37 12.76 -1.07
CA LYS A 47 -13.51 13.66 -1.25
C LYS A 47 -14.83 12.94 -1.02
N LYS A 48 -14.99 11.72 -1.53
CA LYS A 48 -16.19 10.92 -1.32
C LYS A 48 -16.37 10.48 0.13
N GLY A 49 -15.31 10.01 0.79
CA GLY A 49 -15.37 9.59 2.19
C GLY A 49 -15.64 10.75 3.15
N ARG A 50 -15.20 11.96 2.82
CA ARG A 50 -15.56 13.16 3.61
C ARG A 50 -17.05 13.47 3.55
N LEU A 51 -17.68 13.24 2.41
CA LEU A 51 -19.08 13.60 2.14
C LEU A 51 -20.07 12.45 2.38
N ASN A 52 -19.62 11.20 2.38
CA ASN A 52 -20.47 10.02 2.50
C ASN A 52 -19.86 8.98 3.45
N LYS A 53 -20.52 8.78 4.60
CA LYS A 53 -20.07 7.81 5.61
C LYS A 53 -20.25 6.36 5.15
N GLU A 54 -21.25 6.05 4.33
CA GLU A 54 -21.45 4.69 3.79
C GLU A 54 -20.35 4.34 2.78
N PHE A 55 -19.84 5.33 2.05
CA PHE A 55 -18.69 5.13 1.17
C PHE A 55 -17.45 4.67 1.94
N ARG A 56 -17.29 5.04 3.22
CA ARG A 56 -16.15 4.58 4.05
C ARG A 56 -16.16 3.08 4.35
N LYS A 57 -17.27 2.39 4.05
CA LYS A 57 -17.37 0.93 4.15
C LYS A 57 -17.07 0.24 2.81
N SER A 58 -16.79 1.00 1.76
CA SER A 58 -16.50 0.47 0.43
C SER A 58 -15.07 -0.06 0.31
N GLN A 59 -14.87 -0.98 -0.63
CA GLN A 59 -13.54 -1.49 -0.98
C GLN A 59 -12.59 -0.38 -1.47
N CYS A 60 -13.11 0.62 -2.20
CA CYS A 60 -12.30 1.76 -2.63
C CYS A 60 -11.74 2.55 -1.43
N TRP A 61 -12.55 2.77 -0.39
CA TRP A 61 -12.07 3.44 0.83
C TRP A 61 -11.02 2.61 1.58
N GLU A 62 -11.25 1.31 1.71
CA GLU A 62 -10.28 0.42 2.37
C GLU A 62 -8.91 0.41 1.68
N VAL A 63 -8.90 0.35 0.34
CA VAL A 63 -7.66 0.37 -0.45
C VAL A 63 -7.00 1.76 -0.42
N ASN A 64 -7.79 2.84 -0.37
CA ASN A 64 -7.26 4.20 -0.16
C ASN A 64 -6.49 4.33 1.16
N GLU A 65 -7.06 3.85 2.27
CA GLU A 65 -6.41 3.93 3.59
C GLU A 65 -5.09 3.14 3.61
N LYS A 66 -5.05 1.98 2.94
CA LYS A 66 -3.83 1.18 2.76
C LYS A 66 -2.77 1.93 1.94
N TYR A 67 -3.19 2.63 0.89
CA TYR A 67 -2.30 3.47 0.09
C TYR A 67 -1.70 4.61 0.91
N GLU A 68 -2.50 5.30 1.73
CA GLU A 68 -2.01 6.36 2.63
C GLU A 68 -1.03 5.82 3.68
N ALA A 69 -1.33 4.67 4.28
CA ALA A 69 -0.44 4.03 5.25
C ALA A 69 0.90 3.61 4.62
N ALA A 70 0.90 3.13 3.38
CA ALA A 70 2.12 2.79 2.65
C ALA A 70 2.96 4.04 2.36
N GLN A 71 2.34 5.13 1.90
CA GLN A 71 3.05 6.38 1.62
C GLN A 71 3.60 7.04 2.90
N ALA A 72 2.90 6.91 4.03
CA ALA A 72 3.40 7.41 5.31
C ALA A 72 4.63 6.62 5.80
N LYS A 73 4.65 5.29 5.58
CA LYS A 73 5.81 4.44 5.90
C LYS A 73 7.01 4.77 5.02
N GLU A 74 6.81 4.89 3.71
CA GLU A 74 7.89 5.22 2.77
C GLU A 74 8.56 6.56 3.13
N LYS A 75 7.76 7.59 3.48
CA LYS A 75 8.27 8.89 3.94
C LYS A 75 9.03 8.81 5.27
N ALA A 76 8.66 7.89 6.15
CA ALA A 76 9.34 7.69 7.44
C ALA A 76 10.66 6.92 7.29
N GLU A 77 10.78 6.07 6.28
CA GLU A 77 12.00 5.28 6.01
C GLU A 77 13.03 6.04 5.14
N THR A 78 12.63 7.13 4.49
CA THR A 78 13.52 8.00 3.69
C THR A 78 14.09 9.21 4.47
N HIS A 79 13.75 9.35 5.75
CA HIS A 79 14.21 10.41 6.66
C HIS A 79 15.08 9.84 7.78
#